data_AF-A0A958SFV3-F1
#
_entry.id   AF-A0A958SFV3-F1
#
_cell.length_a   1.000
_cell.length_b   1.000
_cell.length_c   1.000
_cell.angle_alpha   90.00
_cell.angle_beta   90.00
_cell.angle_gamma   90.00
#
_symmetry.space_group_name_H-M   'P 1'
#
loop_
_entity.id
_entity.type
_entity.pdbx_description
1 polymer ?
#
loop_
_entity_poly.entity_id
_entity_poly.type
_entity_poly.pdbx_seq_one_letter_code
_entity_poly.pdbx_strand_id
1 'polypeptide(L)'
;MKYKVVDPLFQLFEHNLFNRSYDDIGAFTREVAEEYLAYLDSTHAHVPVHLRSSLLKDLEGEAHEMLIKKMYGCVKPRDYVNSGTVMSVEPTEDFVARSTHKPKKTPTAK
;
A
#
# COMPACT_ATOMS: atom_id res chain seq x y z
N MET A 1 -16.98 -13.70 15.58
CA MET A 1 -17.21 -12.63 14.58
C MET A 1 -15.96 -12.52 13.73
N LYS A 2 -16.05 -12.67 12.40
CA LYS A 2 -14.91 -12.42 11.52
C LYS A 2 -14.66 -10.90 11.50
N TYR A 3 -13.53 -10.43 12.00
CA TYR A 3 -13.14 -9.03 11.86
C TYR A 3 -13.05 -8.73 10.36
N LYS A 4 -13.85 -7.79 9.87
CA LYS A 4 -13.69 -7.30 8.50
C LYS A 4 -12.37 -6.56 8.45
N VAL A 5 -11.45 -7.04 7.63
CA VAL A 5 -10.20 -6.34 7.32
C VAL A 5 -10.61 -5.03 6.66
N VAL A 6 -10.39 -3.93 7.37
CA VAL A 6 -10.61 -2.58 6.86
C VAL A 6 -9.46 -2.25 5.92
N ASP A 7 -9.75 -1.59 4.81
CA ASP A 7 -8.75 -1.19 3.84
C ASP A 7 -7.64 -0.34 4.50
N PRO A 8 -6.34 -0.66 4.34
CA PRO A 8 -5.28 0.14 4.94
C PRO A 8 -5.25 1.58 4.42
N LEU A 9 -5.68 1.84 3.18
CA LEU A 9 -5.79 3.21 2.64
C LEU A 9 -6.84 4.01 3.43
N PHE A 10 -7.99 3.39 3.73
CA PHE A 10 -9.03 4.01 4.55
C PHE A 10 -8.57 4.28 5.99
N GLN A 11 -7.76 3.37 6.56
CA GLN A 11 -7.19 3.58 7.91
C GLN A 11 -6.24 4.78 7.94
N LEU A 12 -5.35 4.90 6.94
CA LEU A 12 -4.44 6.05 6.81
C LEU A 12 -5.21 7.35 6.57
N PHE A 13 -6.27 7.30 5.75
CA PHE A 13 -7.15 8.44 5.52
C PHE A 13 -7.77 8.96 6.82
N GLU A 14 -8.40 8.10 7.64
CA GLU A 14 -9.00 8.52 8.91
C GLU A 14 -7.96 9.04 9.91
N HIS A 15 -6.78 8.41 9.95
CA HIS A 15 -5.67 8.87 10.79
C HIS A 15 -5.23 10.29 10.42
N ASN A 16 -5.03 10.57 9.13
CA ASN A 16 -4.64 11.89 8.66
C ASN A 16 -5.74 12.93 8.87
N LEU A 17 -7.00 12.54 8.67
CA LEU A 17 -8.15 13.41 8.90
C LEU A 17 -8.29 13.83 10.37
N PHE A 18 -7.91 12.96 11.31
CA PHE A 18 -7.95 13.28 12.74
C PHE A 18 -6.79 14.19 13.18
N ASN A 19 -5.63 14.06 12.53
CA ASN A 19 -4.39 14.72 12.97
C ASN A 19 -4.09 16.05 12.27
N ARG A 20 -4.73 16.33 11.12
CA ARG A 20 -4.39 17.49 10.28
C ARG A 20 -5.62 18.20 9.71
N SER A 21 -5.44 19.47 9.33
CA SER A 21 -6.44 20.16 8.49
C SER A 21 -6.30 19.72 7.04
N TYR A 22 -7.41 19.77 6.33
CA TYR A 22 -7.53 19.45 4.90
C TYR A 22 -7.81 20.72 4.08
N ASP A 23 -7.32 21.88 4.55
CA ASP A 23 -7.54 23.18 3.89
C ASP A 23 -6.96 23.18 2.47
N ASP A 24 -5.83 22.49 2.26
CA ASP A 24 -5.32 22.10 0.96
C ASP A 24 -5.65 20.63 0.70
N ILE A 25 -6.75 20.42 -0.03
CA ILE A 25 -7.25 19.09 -0.39
C ILE A 25 -6.20 18.30 -1.17
N GLY A 26 -5.49 18.93 -2.12
CA GLY A 26 -4.53 18.25 -2.97
C GLY A 26 -3.30 17.79 -2.19
N ALA A 27 -2.80 18.64 -1.29
CA ALA A 27 -1.71 18.26 -0.40
C ALA A 27 -2.13 17.10 0.54
N PHE A 28 -3.34 17.17 1.10
CA PHE A 28 -3.87 16.12 1.96
C PHE A 28 -3.99 14.76 1.25
N THR A 29 -4.62 14.72 0.07
CA THR A 29 -4.86 13.47 -0.66
C THR A 29 -3.57 12.85 -1.16
N ARG A 30 -2.62 13.69 -1.58
CA ARG A 30 -1.29 13.26 -2.00
C ARG A 30 -0.51 12.64 -0.86
N GLU A 31 -0.54 13.24 0.33
CA GLU A 31 0.14 12.71 1.50
C GLU A 31 -0.41 11.33 1.91
N VAL A 32 -1.73 11.17 1.94
CA VAL A 32 -2.37 9.86 2.20
C VAL A 32 -1.90 8.80 1.20
N ALA A 33 -1.79 9.16 -0.09
CA ALA A 33 -1.32 8.27 -1.14
C ALA A 33 0.17 7.91 -1.00
N GLU A 34 1.02 8.89 -0.64
CA GLU A 34 2.44 8.68 -0.38
C GLU A 34 2.67 7.77 0.84
N GLU A 35 1.90 7.95 1.92
CA GLU A 35 1.93 7.08 3.10
C GLU A 35 1.48 5.66 2.77
N TYR A 36 0.47 5.49 1.91
CA TYR A 36 0.02 4.15 1.49
C TYR A 36 1.08 3.45 0.61
N LEU A 37 1.76 4.17 -0.28
CA LEU A 37 2.88 3.60 -1.02
C LEU A 37 4.04 3.20 -0.11
N ALA A 38 4.36 4.00 0.89
CA ALA A 38 5.36 3.67 1.90
C ALA A 38 4.94 2.44 2.72
N TYR A 39 3.64 2.32 3.05
CA TYR A 39 3.08 1.11 3.65
C TYR A 39 3.29 -0.10 2.73
N LEU A 40 2.97 -0.02 1.44
CA LEU A 40 3.21 -1.13 0.50
C LEU A 40 4.70 -1.53 0.46
N ASP A 41 5.62 -0.57 0.43
CA ASP A 41 7.06 -0.84 0.47
C ASP A 41 7.53 -1.52 1.77
N SER A 42 6.84 -1.24 2.89
CA SER A 42 7.12 -1.87 4.18
C SER A 42 6.56 -3.31 4.27
N THR A 43 5.67 -3.68 3.34
CA THR A 43 5.12 -5.04 3.25
C THR A 43 5.92 -5.89 2.25
N HIS A 44 5.54 -7.16 2.11
CA HIS A 44 6.11 -8.04 1.08
C HIS A 44 5.54 -7.76 -0.33
N ALA A 45 4.74 -6.71 -0.52
CA ALA A 45 4.22 -6.31 -1.82
C ALA A 45 5.29 -5.55 -2.60
N HIS A 46 5.51 -5.94 -3.86
CA HIS A 46 6.48 -5.27 -4.73
C HIS A 46 5.77 -4.41 -5.77
N VAL A 47 5.89 -3.09 -5.67
CA VAL A 47 5.38 -2.15 -6.69
C VAL A 47 6.50 -1.81 -7.69
N PRO A 48 6.35 -2.16 -8.99
CA PRO A 48 7.34 -1.80 -10.00
C PRO A 48 7.55 -0.29 -10.10
N VAL A 49 8.81 0.17 -10.13
CA VAL A 49 9.18 1.60 -10.11
C VAL A 49 8.47 2.42 -11.19
N HIS A 50 8.34 1.87 -12.40
CA HIS A 50 7.69 2.54 -13.53
C HIS A 50 6.17 2.74 -13.33
N LEU A 51 5.53 1.95 -12.47
CA LEU A 51 4.11 2.08 -12.15
C LEU A 51 3.84 3.02 -10.97
N ARG A 52 4.85 3.34 -10.16
CA ARG A 52 4.66 4.12 -8.92
C ARG A 52 4.01 5.48 -9.16
N SER A 53 4.39 6.17 -10.24
CA SER A 53 3.80 7.48 -10.57
C SER A 53 2.33 7.37 -10.98
N SER A 54 1.95 6.31 -11.71
CA SER A 54 0.55 6.04 -12.04
C SER A 54 -0.25 5.67 -10.79
N LEU A 55 0.28 4.73 -10.01
CA LEU A 55 -0.35 4.27 -8.78
C LEU A 55 -0.55 5.39 -7.77
N LEU A 56 0.43 6.30 -7.63
CA LEU A 56 0.30 7.48 -6.77
C LEU A 56 -0.90 8.33 -7.17
N LYS A 57 -1.10 8.59 -8.47
CA LYS A 57 -2.24 9.37 -8.97
C LYS A 57 -3.56 8.66 -8.74
N ASP A 58 -3.60 7.35 -8.92
CA ASP A 58 -4.81 6.54 -8.69
C ASP A 58 -5.21 6.58 -7.21
N LEU A 59 -4.23 6.41 -6.31
CA LEU A 59 -4.42 6.49 -4.86
C LEU A 59 -4.83 7.89 -4.39
N GLU A 60 -4.24 8.94 -4.98
CA GLU A 60 -4.63 10.34 -4.71
C GLU A 60 -6.09 10.58 -5.11
N GLY A 61 -6.51 10.07 -6.28
CA GLY A 61 -7.90 10.13 -6.73
C GLY A 61 -8.86 9.40 -5.80
N GLU A 62 -8.47 8.22 -5.31
CA GLU A 62 -9.27 7.46 -4.34
C GLU A 62 -9.38 8.19 -3.00
N ALA A 63 -8.27 8.74 -2.48
CA ALA A 63 -8.27 9.56 -1.26
C ALA A 63 -9.14 10.82 -1.40
N HIS A 64 -9.13 11.45 -2.58
CA HIS A 64 -9.97 12.58 -2.89
C HIS A 64 -11.46 12.22 -2.86
N GLU A 65 -11.85 11.08 -3.46
CA GLU A 65 -13.22 10.59 -3.38
C GLU A 65 -13.65 10.29 -1.94
N MET A 66 -12.77 9.71 -1.12
CA MET A 66 -13.04 9.45 0.29
C MET A 66 -13.32 10.76 1.05
N LEU A 67 -12.50 11.79 0.80
CA LEU A 67 -12.68 13.11 1.41
C LEU A 67 -14.01 13.74 1.02
N ILE A 68 -14.36 13.72 -0.28
CA ILE A 68 -15.65 14.20 -0.77
C ILE A 68 -16.79 13.46 -0.07
N LYS A 69 -16.77 12.13 -0.08
CA LYS A 69 -17.83 11.32 0.56
C LYS A 69 -17.97 11.66 2.04
N LYS A 70 -16.84 11.90 2.75
CA LYS A 70 -16.81 12.34 4.16
C LYS A 70 -17.42 13.71 4.38
N MET A 71 -17.06 14.69 3.57
CA MET A 71 -17.58 16.06 3.62
C MET A 71 -19.09 16.12 3.39
N TYR A 72 -19.63 15.29 2.50
CA TYR A 72 -21.07 15.24 2.20
C TYR A 72 -21.86 14.27 3.11
N GLY A 73 -21.22 13.63 4.10
CA GLY A 73 -21.88 12.75 5.06
C GLY A 73 -22.31 11.37 4.51
N CYS A 74 -21.80 10.98 3.35
CA CYS A 74 -22.13 9.73 2.65
C CYS A 74 -21.18 8.57 3.02
N VAL A 75 -20.77 8.44 4.29
CA VAL A 75 -19.74 7.48 4.70
C VAL A 75 -20.32 6.46 5.67
N LYS A 76 -20.58 5.24 5.19
CA LYS A 76 -20.65 4.07 6.08
C LYS A 76 -19.31 3.35 5.98
N PRO A 77 -18.72 2.86 7.09
CA PRO A 77 -17.49 2.05 7.06
C PRO A 77 -17.58 0.80 6.18
N ARG A 78 -18.80 0.39 5.81
CA ARG A 78 -19.07 -0.73 4.90
C ARG A 78 -18.80 -0.39 3.44
N ASP A 79 -18.71 0.89 3.08
CA ASP A 79 -18.51 1.36 1.71
C ASP A 79 -17.03 1.28 1.29
N TYR A 80 -16.12 1.08 2.26
CA TYR A 80 -14.66 0.99 2.08
C TYR A 80 -14.13 -0.39 2.44
N VAL A 81 -14.92 -1.44 2.19
CA VAL A 81 -14.45 -2.81 2.32
C VAL A 81 -13.61 -3.12 1.09
N ASN A 82 -12.35 -3.50 1.31
CA ASN A 82 -11.39 -3.87 0.29
C ASN A 82 -12.04 -4.79 -0.76
N SER A 83 -12.17 -4.28 -1.99
CA SER A 83 -12.72 -5.00 -3.15
C SER A 83 -11.63 -5.65 -4.01
N GLY A 84 -10.36 -5.37 -3.70
CA GLY A 84 -9.20 -5.91 -4.40
C GLY A 84 -9.01 -7.40 -4.12
N THR A 85 -8.86 -8.19 -5.18
CA THR A 85 -8.45 -9.60 -5.04
C THR A 85 -6.93 -9.64 -4.97
N VAL A 86 -6.35 -9.81 -3.78
CA VAL A 86 -4.92 -10.06 -3.63
C VAL A 86 -4.65 -11.49 -4.12
N MET A 87 -4.02 -11.64 -5.29
CA MET A 87 -3.56 -12.94 -5.75
C MET A 87 -2.33 -13.35 -4.92
N SER A 88 -2.51 -14.31 -4.02
CA SER A 88 -1.39 -14.98 -3.37
C SER A 88 -0.63 -15.79 -4.43
N VAL A 89 0.56 -15.35 -4.79
CA VAL A 89 1.45 -16.13 -5.65
C VAL A 89 2.18 -17.10 -4.74
N GLU A 90 1.90 -18.40 -4.89
CA GLU A 90 2.73 -19.42 -4.24
C GLU A 90 4.15 -19.35 -4.83
N PRO A 91 5.21 -19.35 -4.00
CA PRO A 91 6.57 -19.38 -4.51
C PRO A 91 6.77 -20.68 -5.29
N THR A 92 6.97 -20.56 -6.60
CA THR A 92 7.38 -21.70 -7.42
C THR A 92 8.77 -22.17 -7.01
N GLU A 93 9.00 -23.49 -7.03
CA GLU A 93 10.23 -24.15 -6.55
C GLU A 93 11.52 -23.57 -7.17
N ASP A 94 11.41 -22.96 -8.36
CA ASP A 94 12.50 -22.28 -9.06
C ASP A 94 13.10 -21.09 -8.30
N PHE A 95 12.35 -20.44 -7.40
CA PHE A 95 12.83 -19.31 -6.60
C PHE A 95 13.74 -19.75 -5.44
N VAL A 96 13.52 -20.95 -4.90
CA VAL A 96 14.29 -21.49 -3.76
C VAL A 96 15.70 -21.89 -4.20
N ALA A 97 15.86 -22.35 -5.44
CA ALA A 97 17.15 -22.79 -5.99
C ALA A 97 18.20 -21.67 -6.15
N ARG A 98 17.82 -20.39 -6.17
CA ARG A 98 18.78 -19.27 -6.32
C ARG A 98 19.33 -18.73 -4.99
N SER A 99 18.76 -19.10 -3.85
CA SER A 99 19.16 -18.56 -2.54
C SER A 99 20.37 -19.28 -1.92
N THR A 100 20.77 -20.45 -2.44
CA THR A 100 21.90 -21.22 -1.88
C THR A 100 23.17 -21.11 -2.71
N HIS A 101 23.73 -19.91 -2.86
CA HIS A 101 25.15 -19.77 -3.21
C HIS A 101 25.97 -19.35 -1.99
N LYS A 102 26.44 -20.36 -1.24
CA LYS A 102 27.54 -20.20 -0.27
C LYS A 102 28.79 -19.71 -1.00
N PRO A 103 29.55 -18.74 -0.47
CA PRO A 103 30.84 -18.36 -1.04
C PRO A 103 31.83 -19.53 -0.90
N LYS A 104 32.38 -20.00 -2.02
CA LYS A 104 33.49 -20.96 -2.07
C LYS A 104 34.73 -20.31 -1.42
N LYS A 105 35.23 -20.93 -0.35
CA LYS A 105 36.55 -20.60 0.23
C LYS A 105 37.64 -20.91 -0.81
N THR A 106 38.47 -19.93 -1.10
CA THR A 106 39.71 -20.02 -1.88
C THR A 106 40.73 -20.95 -1.18
N PRO A 107 41.46 -21.80 -1.92
CA PRO A 107 42.57 -22.55 -1.35
C PRO A 107 43.85 -21.70 -1.35
N THR A 108 44.43 -21.51 -0.17
CA THR A 108 45.75 -20.91 0.02
C THR A 108 46.83 -21.94 -0.34
N ALA A 109 47.66 -21.62 -1.32
CA ALA A 109 48.83 -22.41 -1.71
C ALA A 109 49.95 -22.28 -0.65
N LYS A 110 50.56 -23.42 -0.27
CA LYS A 110 51.98 -23.56 0.09
C LYS A 110 52.44 -24.97 -0.22
#